data_AF-A0AAW7XLM1-F1
#
_entry.id   AF-A0AAW7XLM1-F1
#
_cell.length_a   1.000
_cell.length_b   1.000
_cell.length_c   1.000
_cell.angle_alpha   90.00
_cell.angle_beta   90.00
_cell.angle_gamma   90.00
#
_symmetry.space_group_name_H-M   'P 1'
#
loop_
_entity.id
_entity.type
_entity.pdbx_description
1 polymer ?
#
loop_
_entity_poly.entity_id
_entity_poly.type
_entity_poly.pdbx_seq_one_letter_code
_entity_poly.pdbx_strand_id
1 'polypeptide(L)'
;MAKVSGQKFTVLKDKKTVVTRAGLWKVPHNTIEDEIYLKVGRYKKPENWIETEVAELDNPKSELTLTGEEFSNLITFIQENYEPFKNGTQAFIPLDNPYDVSVAHQVKQLLNLDDRQRMLDFLIQNDVIPTDLEIGLAHAKRSRAIDEFNSMLELDLTENNWQHWFEINSWVLGTDFVKVLDERTIDTANISDFLMQSYDGFLDIVEIKRPEGGLKFWQASLDHGNHIPHSDLIKAITQASIYIHEVEREADSHKFFQRVGGVRTIKPRCTLIYGRSGDWTTEQQEAFRILNSSYHNLTIMTFDHVIERAKRILGQNC
;
A
#
# COMPACT_ATOMS: atom_id res chain seq x y z
N MET A 1 51.03 -16.47 4.15
CA MET A 1 50.14 -15.91 5.21
C MET A 1 48.90 -15.38 4.53
N ALA A 2 47.78 -16.09 4.64
CA ALA A 2 46.51 -15.61 4.08
C ALA A 2 46.11 -14.34 4.84
N LYS A 3 45.82 -13.25 4.12
CA LYS A 3 45.27 -12.02 4.71
C LYS A 3 43.89 -12.35 5.28
N VAL A 4 43.79 -12.43 6.60
CA VAL A 4 42.51 -12.51 7.31
C VAL A 4 41.78 -11.19 7.04
N SER A 5 40.66 -11.24 6.32
CA SER A 5 39.82 -10.08 6.01
C SER A 5 38.58 -10.05 6.91
N GLY A 6 38.00 -8.86 7.13
CA GLY A 6 36.72 -8.72 7.83
C GLY A 6 36.78 -8.81 9.36
N GLN A 7 37.82 -8.27 9.99
CA GLN A 7 37.92 -8.27 11.45
C GLN A 7 37.01 -7.21 12.09
N LYS A 8 36.25 -7.57 13.13
CA LYS A 8 35.48 -6.65 13.99
C LYS A 8 35.89 -6.85 15.45
N PHE A 9 36.23 -5.76 16.15
CA PHE A 9 36.65 -5.82 17.54
C PHE A 9 35.78 -4.94 18.42
N THR A 10 35.63 -5.34 19.68
CA THR A 10 34.97 -4.53 20.72
C THR A 10 35.64 -4.74 22.09
N VAL A 11 35.53 -3.73 22.95
CA VAL A 11 35.98 -3.80 24.34
C VAL A 11 34.81 -4.26 25.21
N LEU A 12 34.96 -5.44 25.82
CA LEU A 12 33.95 -5.98 26.75
C LEU A 12 34.07 -5.40 28.15
N LYS A 13 35.30 -5.07 28.58
CA LYS A 13 35.56 -4.50 29.90
C LYS A 13 36.88 -3.75 29.92
N ASP A 14 36.87 -2.53 30.42
CA ASP A 14 38.08 -1.76 30.63
C ASP A 14 38.39 -1.52 32.12
N LYS A 15 39.63 -1.78 32.54
CA LYS A 15 40.14 -1.54 33.90
C LYS A 15 41.49 -0.83 33.85
N LYS A 16 41.94 -0.32 35.01
CA LYS A 16 43.22 0.42 35.13
C LYS A 16 44.43 -0.34 34.57
N THR A 17 44.51 -1.65 34.80
CA THR A 17 45.70 -2.46 34.44
C THR A 17 45.42 -3.54 33.40
N VAL A 18 44.16 -3.76 33.03
CA VAL A 18 43.73 -4.88 32.20
C VAL A 18 42.53 -4.48 31.33
N VAL A 19 42.54 -4.89 30.07
CA VAL A 19 41.40 -4.76 29.15
C VAL A 19 40.90 -6.14 28.73
N THR A 20 39.59 -6.31 28.59
CA THR A 20 38.95 -7.51 28.02
C THR A 20 38.33 -7.14 26.69
N ARG A 21 38.64 -7.89 25.63
CA ARG A 21 38.23 -7.63 24.25
C ARG A 21 37.60 -8.87 23.63
N ALA A 22 36.73 -8.66 22.66
CA ALA A 22 36.25 -9.68 21.75
C ALA A 22 36.59 -9.28 20.31
N GLY A 23 36.93 -10.26 19.49
CA GLY A 23 37.23 -10.09 18.07
C GLY A 23 36.58 -11.18 17.24
N LEU A 24 35.90 -10.78 16.17
CA LEU A 24 35.43 -11.68 15.12
C LEU A 24 36.33 -11.51 13.91
N TRP A 25 36.65 -12.61 13.22
CA TRP A 25 37.26 -12.54 11.89
C TRP A 25 36.85 -13.72 11.03
N LYS A 26 36.99 -13.52 9.72
CA LYS A 26 36.64 -14.50 8.71
C LYS A 26 37.89 -15.26 8.26
N VAL A 27 37.85 -16.58 8.33
CA VAL A 27 38.92 -17.48 7.84
C VAL A 27 38.48 -18.04 6.50
N PRO A 28 39.09 -17.62 5.39
CA PRO A 28 38.69 -18.09 4.07
C PRO A 28 39.19 -19.51 3.81
N HIS A 29 38.32 -20.35 3.24
CA HIS A 29 38.66 -21.71 2.84
C HIS A 29 38.48 -21.90 1.33
N ASN A 30 39.37 -22.67 0.70
CA ASN A 30 39.31 -22.90 -0.75
C ASN A 30 38.30 -23.98 -1.15
N THR A 31 37.84 -24.79 -0.19
CA THR A 31 37.07 -26.04 -0.44
C THR A 31 35.77 -26.12 0.34
N ILE A 32 35.58 -25.28 1.36
CA ILE A 32 34.37 -25.20 2.19
C ILE A 32 33.99 -23.73 2.33
N GLU A 33 32.79 -23.48 2.85
CA GLU A 33 32.39 -22.11 3.18
C GLU A 33 33.35 -21.49 4.20
N ASP A 34 33.53 -20.18 4.08
CA ASP A 34 34.40 -19.44 4.98
C ASP A 34 33.88 -19.49 6.42
N GLU A 35 34.77 -19.72 7.38
CA GLU A 35 34.42 -19.85 8.78
C GLU A 35 34.58 -18.52 9.53
N ILE A 36 33.74 -18.29 10.55
CA ILE A 36 33.85 -17.13 11.43
C ILE A 36 34.38 -17.60 12.78
N TYR A 37 35.46 -16.98 13.23
CA TYR A 37 36.11 -17.29 14.50
C TYR A 37 35.82 -16.18 15.52
N LEU A 38 35.68 -16.56 16.79
CA LEU A 38 35.54 -15.62 17.91
C LEU A 38 36.75 -15.75 18.84
N LYS A 39 37.51 -14.67 19.03
CA LYS A 39 38.49 -14.56 20.13
C LYS A 39 37.93 -13.73 21.24
N VAL A 40 38.03 -14.25 22.45
CA VAL A 40 37.81 -13.49 23.68
C VAL A 40 39.12 -13.49 24.45
N GLY A 41 39.66 -12.29 24.67
CA GLY A 41 40.98 -12.12 25.25
C GLY A 41 40.98 -11.09 26.37
N ARG A 42 41.83 -11.33 27.37
CA ARG A 42 42.11 -10.41 28.46
C ARG A 42 43.59 -10.10 28.46
N TYR A 43 43.92 -8.82 28.40
CA TYR A 43 45.28 -8.35 28.16
C TYR A 43 45.71 -7.32 29.21
N LYS A 44 46.98 -7.33 29.57
CA LYS A 44 47.55 -6.29 30.45
C LYS A 44 47.73 -5.00 29.65
N LYS A 45 47.42 -3.87 30.27
CA LYS A 45 47.72 -2.55 29.68
C LYS A 45 49.22 -2.27 29.82
N PRO A 46 49.96 -2.01 28.73
CA PRO A 46 51.32 -1.46 28.77
C PRO A 46 51.35 -0.10 29.49
N GLU A 47 52.51 0.30 29.97
CA GLU A 47 52.71 1.57 30.71
C GLU A 47 52.30 2.82 29.90
N ASN A 48 52.29 2.73 28.56
CA ASN A 48 51.86 3.79 27.64
C ASN A 48 50.67 3.33 26.77
N TRP A 49 49.64 2.76 27.38
CA TRP A 49 48.44 2.33 26.67
C TRP A 49 47.70 3.50 26.02
N ILE A 50 47.86 3.63 24.71
CA ILE A 50 47.02 4.44 23.85
C ILE A 50 45.95 3.50 23.29
N GLU A 51 44.71 3.98 23.18
CA GLU A 51 43.58 3.22 22.64
C GLU A 51 43.78 2.94 21.15
N THR A 52 44.67 2.01 20.82
CA THR A 52 44.93 1.58 19.44
C THR A 52 44.15 0.30 19.15
N GLU A 53 43.57 0.28 17.96
CA GLU A 53 42.87 -0.83 17.30
C GLU A 53 43.79 -2.01 16.95
N VAL A 54 44.82 -2.29 17.77
CA VAL A 54 45.70 -3.43 17.52
C VAL A 54 44.96 -4.70 17.96
N ALA A 55 44.76 -5.59 16.98
CA ALA A 55 43.96 -6.82 17.06
C ALA A 55 44.45 -7.83 18.11
N GLU A 56 45.75 -7.87 18.37
CA GLU A 56 46.36 -8.84 19.27
C GLU A 56 47.48 -8.16 20.06
N LEU A 57 47.49 -8.35 21.38
CA LEU A 57 48.64 -7.98 22.20
C LEU A 57 49.46 -9.22 22.44
N ASP A 58 50.77 -9.12 22.24
CA ASP A 58 51.72 -10.23 22.30
C ASP A 58 51.77 -10.97 23.65
N ASN A 59 51.07 -10.48 24.69
CA ASN A 59 51.08 -11.06 26.02
C ASN A 59 49.68 -11.08 26.67
N PRO A 60 48.79 -12.01 26.27
CA PRO A 60 47.50 -12.20 26.90
C PRO A 60 47.67 -12.67 28.35
N LYS A 61 46.86 -12.10 29.26
CA LYS A 61 46.67 -12.70 30.60
C LYS A 61 45.86 -13.99 30.49
N SER A 62 44.91 -14.04 29.55
CA SER A 62 44.08 -15.19 29.22
C SER A 62 43.49 -14.94 27.85
N GLU A 63 43.47 -15.94 26.98
CA GLU A 63 42.81 -15.87 25.69
C GLU A 63 42.17 -17.21 25.33
N LEU A 64 41.04 -17.15 24.64
CA LEU A 64 40.36 -18.30 24.06
C LEU A 64 39.93 -17.91 22.65
N THR A 65 40.25 -18.75 21.68
CA THR A 65 39.76 -18.64 20.32
C THR A 65 38.82 -19.80 20.08
N LEU A 66 37.57 -19.49 19.74
CA LEU A 66 36.60 -20.46 19.29
C LEU A 66 36.69 -20.55 17.77
N THR A 67 36.91 -21.77 17.29
CA THR A 67 36.83 -22.15 15.87
C THR A 67 35.39 -22.01 15.34
N GLY A 68 35.18 -22.18 14.04
CA GLY A 68 33.84 -22.08 13.44
C GLY A 68 32.81 -23.00 14.10
N GLU A 69 33.19 -24.25 14.38
CA GLU A 69 32.33 -25.23 15.06
C GLU A 69 32.05 -24.83 16.52
N GLU A 70 33.08 -24.49 17.29
CA GLU A 70 32.93 -24.10 18.69
C GLU A 70 32.12 -22.82 18.85
N PHE A 71 32.31 -21.87 17.94
CA PHE A 71 31.54 -20.63 17.93
C PHE A 71 30.07 -20.90 17.60
N SER A 72 29.79 -21.75 16.61
CA SER A 72 28.42 -22.17 16.27
C SER A 72 27.73 -22.84 17.46
N ASN A 73 28.43 -23.76 18.13
CA ASN A 73 27.92 -24.44 19.33
C ASN A 73 27.66 -23.47 20.49
N LEU A 74 28.49 -22.44 20.66
CA LEU A 74 28.25 -21.39 21.65
C LEU A 74 26.99 -20.57 21.31
N ILE A 75 26.78 -20.22 20.05
CA ILE A 75 25.56 -19.53 19.61
C ILE A 75 24.33 -20.37 19.92
N THR A 76 24.34 -21.66 19.57
CA THR A 76 23.26 -22.60 19.91
C THR A 76 23.01 -22.65 21.42
N PHE A 77 24.06 -22.78 22.23
CA PHE A 77 23.93 -22.79 23.69
C PHE A 77 23.29 -21.50 24.22
N ILE A 78 23.73 -20.33 23.75
CA ILE A 78 23.12 -19.05 24.14
C ILE A 78 21.66 -19.00 23.70
N GLN A 79 21.36 -19.48 22.49
CA GLN A 79 20.01 -19.49 21.96
C GLN A 79 19.06 -20.34 22.80
N GLU A 80 19.52 -21.51 23.23
CA GLU A 80 18.74 -22.45 24.04
C GLU A 80 18.65 -22.07 25.52
N ASN A 81 19.52 -21.20 26.04
CA ASN A 81 19.64 -20.98 27.49
C ASN A 81 19.41 -19.53 27.92
N TYR A 82 19.43 -18.57 27.01
CA TYR A 82 19.10 -17.18 27.31
C TYR A 82 17.65 -16.91 26.89
N GLU A 83 16.79 -16.62 27.87
CA GLU A 83 15.32 -16.48 27.71
C GLU A 83 14.86 -15.69 26.46
N PRO A 84 15.49 -14.56 26.10
CA PRO A 84 15.15 -13.85 24.85
C PRO A 84 15.26 -14.73 23.59
N PHE A 85 16.28 -15.57 23.48
CA PHE A 85 16.47 -16.44 22.33
C PHE A 85 15.66 -17.75 22.42
N LYS A 86 15.40 -18.27 23.63
CA LYS A 86 14.52 -19.45 23.82
C LYS A 86 13.12 -19.23 23.25
N ASN A 87 12.62 -18.00 23.34
CA ASN A 87 11.33 -17.62 22.78
C ASN A 87 11.35 -17.43 21.25
N GLY A 88 12.42 -17.88 20.57
CA GLY A 88 12.54 -17.82 19.11
C GLY A 88 12.88 -16.43 18.57
N THR A 89 13.34 -15.50 19.41
CA THR A 89 13.70 -14.14 18.97
C THR A 89 15.00 -14.19 18.15
N GLN A 90 14.88 -14.15 16.82
CA GLN A 90 16.03 -14.12 15.90
C GLN A 90 16.44 -12.70 15.49
N ALA A 91 15.60 -11.69 15.76
CA ALA A 91 15.83 -10.30 15.43
C ALA A 91 15.25 -9.39 16.51
N PHE A 92 15.90 -8.24 16.75
CA PHE A 92 15.47 -7.23 17.72
C PHE A 92 15.11 -5.94 17.00
N ILE A 93 14.00 -5.32 17.40
CA ILE A 93 13.67 -3.94 17.03
C ILE A 93 14.17 -3.03 18.16
N PRO A 94 15.23 -2.24 17.94
CA PRO A 94 15.75 -1.30 18.94
C PRO A 94 14.72 -0.20 19.24
N LEU A 95 14.29 -0.10 20.49
CA LEU A 95 13.36 0.96 20.95
C LEU A 95 14.06 2.24 21.38
N ASP A 96 15.39 2.20 21.54
CA ASP A 96 16.26 3.34 21.82
C ASP A 96 16.53 4.20 20.58
N ASN A 97 16.44 3.62 19.38
CA ASN A 97 16.46 4.34 18.10
C ASN A 97 15.41 3.81 17.11
N PRO A 98 14.10 3.96 17.42
CA PRO A 98 13.02 3.27 16.72
C PRO A 98 12.73 3.81 15.31
N TYR A 99 13.30 4.96 14.94
CA TYR A 99 13.04 5.64 13.65
C TYR A 99 14.18 5.50 12.64
N ASP A 100 15.15 4.62 12.90
CA ASP A 100 16.18 4.28 11.93
C ASP A 100 15.59 3.53 10.73
N VAL A 101 16.11 3.79 9.53
CA VAL A 101 15.63 3.16 8.29
C VAL A 101 15.74 1.64 8.34
N SER A 102 16.75 1.11 9.03
CA SER A 102 16.91 -0.33 9.24
C SER A 102 15.76 -0.95 10.03
N VAL A 103 15.20 -0.22 11.01
CA VAL A 103 14.02 -0.65 11.79
C VAL A 103 12.79 -0.74 10.90
N ALA A 104 12.57 0.24 10.02
CA ALA A 104 11.47 0.18 9.06
C ALA A 104 11.57 -1.06 8.15
N HIS A 105 12.79 -1.45 7.77
CA HIS A 105 13.03 -2.64 6.96
C HIS A 105 12.73 -3.95 7.71
N GLN A 106 13.08 -4.02 8.99
CA GLN A 106 12.75 -5.14 9.88
C GLN A 106 11.24 -5.28 10.09
N VAL A 107 10.55 -4.17 10.39
CA VAL A 107 9.09 -4.14 10.51
C VAL A 107 8.43 -4.59 9.21
N LYS A 108 8.92 -4.11 8.05
CA LYS A 108 8.39 -4.52 6.74
C LYS A 108 8.57 -6.03 6.49
N GLN A 109 9.68 -6.63 6.91
CA GLN A 109 9.88 -8.08 6.79
C GLN A 109 8.92 -8.85 7.70
N LEU A 110 8.76 -8.40 8.96
CA LEU A 110 7.84 -9.00 9.92
C LEU A 110 6.39 -9.00 9.41
N LEU A 111 5.95 -7.88 8.81
CA LEU A 111 4.59 -7.74 8.29
C LEU A 111 4.34 -8.44 6.95
N ASN A 112 5.40 -8.85 6.23
CA ASN A 112 5.31 -9.53 4.93
C ASN A 112 5.50 -11.06 5.01
N LEU A 113 5.46 -11.64 6.22
CA LEU A 113 5.45 -13.09 6.36
C LEU A 113 4.26 -13.70 5.58
N ASP A 114 4.44 -14.94 5.10
CA ASP A 114 3.53 -15.59 4.13
C ASP A 114 2.08 -15.78 4.63
N ASP A 115 1.79 -15.47 5.89
CA ASP A 115 0.49 -15.58 6.53
C ASP A 115 -0.09 -14.19 6.95
N ARG A 116 -0.38 -13.36 5.94
CA ARG A 116 -0.92 -12.00 6.14
C ARG A 116 -2.22 -11.98 6.94
N GLN A 117 -3.10 -12.97 6.78
CA GLN A 117 -4.39 -13.01 7.46
C GLN A 117 -4.23 -13.25 8.96
N ARG A 118 -3.46 -14.28 9.36
CA ARG A 118 -3.21 -14.53 10.79
C ARG A 118 -2.47 -13.38 11.45
N MET A 119 -1.55 -12.75 10.73
CA MET A 119 -0.85 -11.56 11.20
C MET A 119 -1.84 -10.41 11.46
N LEU A 120 -2.73 -10.11 10.51
CA LEU A 120 -3.74 -9.08 10.66
C LEU A 120 -4.67 -9.36 11.85
N ASP A 121 -5.18 -10.59 11.95
CA ASP A 121 -6.05 -11.02 13.05
C ASP A 121 -5.35 -10.87 14.39
N PHE A 122 -4.06 -11.22 14.46
CA PHE A 122 -3.24 -11.04 15.66
C PHE A 122 -3.09 -9.56 16.04
N LEU A 123 -2.79 -8.67 15.08
CA LEU A 123 -2.65 -7.23 15.35
C LEU A 123 -3.95 -6.63 15.88
N ILE A 124 -5.09 -7.03 15.31
CA ILE A 124 -6.42 -6.54 15.71
C ILE A 124 -6.80 -7.07 17.09
N GLN A 125 -6.66 -8.38 17.34
CA GLN A 125 -7.06 -9.01 18.61
C GLN A 125 -6.26 -8.51 19.81
N ASN A 126 -5.03 -8.04 19.58
CA ASN A 126 -4.13 -7.57 20.63
C ASN A 126 -4.03 -6.04 20.70
N ASP A 127 -4.91 -5.30 20.00
CA ASP A 127 -4.96 -3.83 19.99
C ASP A 127 -3.58 -3.18 19.74
N VAL A 128 -2.82 -3.76 18.79
CA VAL A 128 -1.44 -3.34 18.51
C VAL A 128 -1.40 -2.01 17.76
N ILE A 129 -2.47 -1.68 17.02
CA ILE A 129 -2.58 -0.49 16.19
C ILE A 129 -3.49 0.51 16.91
N PRO A 130 -2.96 1.60 17.48
CA PRO A 130 -3.79 2.65 18.06
C PRO A 130 -4.71 3.25 17.01
N THR A 131 -5.92 3.64 17.41
CA THR A 131 -6.94 4.23 16.51
C THR A 131 -6.40 5.43 15.72
N ASP A 132 -5.64 6.32 16.35
CA ASP A 132 -5.06 7.49 15.67
C ASP A 132 -4.06 7.10 14.57
N LEU A 133 -3.33 5.99 14.76
CA LEU A 133 -2.41 5.46 13.76
C LEU A 133 -3.18 4.86 12.59
N GLU A 134 -4.26 4.12 12.85
CA GLU A 134 -5.14 3.58 11.80
C GLU A 134 -5.70 4.70 10.93
N ILE A 135 -6.26 5.74 11.55
CA ILE A 135 -6.80 6.92 10.86
C ILE A 135 -5.69 7.62 10.07
N GLY A 136 -4.51 7.83 10.68
CA GLY A 136 -3.37 8.46 10.03
C GLY A 136 -2.87 7.69 8.81
N LEU A 137 -2.80 6.35 8.89
CA LEU A 137 -2.41 5.48 7.78
C LEU A 137 -3.44 5.50 6.64
N ALA A 138 -4.73 5.42 6.98
CA ALA A 138 -5.82 5.51 6.01
C ALA A 138 -5.81 6.87 5.29
N HIS A 139 -5.67 7.96 6.05
CA HIS A 139 -5.55 9.32 5.50
C HIS A 139 -4.33 9.45 4.57
N ALA A 140 -3.15 8.98 4.99
CA ALA A 140 -1.95 9.01 4.17
C ALA A 140 -2.08 8.19 2.89
N LYS A 141 -2.73 7.01 2.94
CA LYS A 141 -3.01 6.18 1.76
C LYS A 141 -3.92 6.92 0.78
N ARG A 142 -5.01 7.50 1.26
CA ARG A 142 -5.95 8.25 0.44
C ARG A 142 -5.33 9.51 -0.17
N SER A 143 -4.49 10.23 0.57
CA SER A 143 -3.74 11.38 0.04
C SER A 143 -2.84 10.96 -1.13
N ARG A 144 -2.09 9.87 -0.98
CA ARG A 144 -1.26 9.33 -2.08
C ARG A 144 -2.09 8.93 -3.29
N ALA A 145 -3.29 8.39 -3.09
CA ALA A 145 -4.19 8.06 -4.18
C ALA A 145 -4.65 9.31 -4.95
N ILE A 146 -4.90 10.43 -4.26
CA ILE A 146 -5.21 11.72 -4.90
C ILE A 146 -4.01 12.22 -5.73
N ASP A 147 -2.79 12.14 -5.19
CA ASP A 147 -1.57 12.52 -5.90
C ASP A 147 -1.34 11.65 -7.16
N GLU A 148 -1.59 10.34 -7.04
CA GLU A 148 -1.56 9.39 -8.14
C GLU A 148 -2.62 9.75 -9.20
N PHE A 149 -3.87 10.03 -8.79
CA PHE A 149 -4.93 10.43 -9.70
C PHE A 149 -4.56 11.69 -10.49
N ASN A 150 -4.05 12.73 -9.83
CA ASN A 150 -3.59 13.94 -10.50
C ASN A 150 -2.45 13.64 -11.48
N SER A 151 -1.53 12.74 -11.13
CA SER A 151 -0.45 12.32 -12.04
C SER A 151 -1.00 11.55 -13.25
N MET A 152 -1.99 10.68 -13.04
CA MET A 152 -2.67 9.93 -14.10
C MET A 152 -3.42 10.85 -15.07
N LEU A 153 -3.97 11.97 -14.59
CA LEU A 153 -4.67 12.96 -15.41
C LEU A 153 -3.75 13.68 -16.42
N GLU A 154 -2.46 13.73 -16.17
CA GLU A 154 -1.44 14.31 -17.08
C GLU A 154 -0.95 13.30 -18.11
N LEU A 155 -1.42 12.05 -18.05
CA LEU A 155 -1.02 10.95 -18.91
C LEU A 155 -2.21 10.53 -19.80
N ASP A 156 -1.97 10.23 -21.09
CA ASP A 156 -2.98 9.62 -21.97
C ASP A 156 -3.10 8.12 -21.67
N LEU A 157 -3.66 7.80 -20.50
CA LEU A 157 -3.87 6.43 -20.07
C LEU A 157 -5.09 5.80 -20.75
N THR A 158 -5.04 4.48 -20.91
CA THR A 158 -6.20 3.70 -21.35
C THR A 158 -7.26 3.60 -20.25
N GLU A 159 -8.50 3.32 -20.65
CA GLU A 159 -9.64 3.15 -19.74
C GLU A 159 -9.39 2.08 -18.66
N ASN A 160 -8.70 0.98 -19.01
CA ASN A 160 -8.35 -0.08 -18.07
C ASN A 160 -7.48 0.39 -16.89
N ASN A 161 -6.58 1.35 -17.10
CA ASN A 161 -5.79 1.91 -15.99
C ASN A 161 -6.70 2.68 -15.01
N TRP A 162 -7.67 3.42 -15.54
CA TRP A 162 -8.65 4.13 -14.72
C TRP A 162 -9.57 3.17 -13.98
N GLN A 163 -10.07 2.13 -14.65
CA GLN A 163 -10.87 1.08 -14.02
C GLN A 163 -10.11 0.47 -12.82
N HIS A 164 -8.87 0.03 -13.03
CA HIS A 164 -8.06 -0.55 -11.96
C HIS A 164 -7.86 0.41 -10.77
N TRP A 165 -7.61 1.69 -11.06
CA TRP A 165 -7.46 2.69 -10.01
C TRP A 165 -8.76 2.91 -9.21
N PHE A 166 -9.92 2.95 -9.87
CA PHE A 166 -11.23 3.09 -9.21
C PHE A 166 -11.63 1.86 -8.39
N GLU A 167 -11.22 0.66 -8.78
CA GLU A 167 -11.43 -0.57 -7.98
C GLU A 167 -10.73 -0.46 -6.62
N ILE A 168 -9.48 -0.01 -6.62
CA ILE A 168 -8.67 0.13 -5.40
C ILE A 168 -9.14 1.31 -4.56
N ASN A 169 -9.62 2.38 -5.21
CA ASN A 169 -9.92 3.66 -4.59
C ASN A 169 -11.40 4.04 -4.65
N SER A 170 -12.30 3.05 -4.62
CA SER A 170 -13.76 3.26 -4.77
C SER A 170 -14.38 4.25 -3.78
N TRP A 171 -13.73 4.49 -2.64
CA TRP A 171 -14.09 5.52 -1.67
C TRP A 171 -14.22 6.93 -2.27
N VAL A 172 -13.55 7.23 -3.39
CA VAL A 172 -13.68 8.55 -4.06
C VAL A 172 -15.05 8.77 -4.68
N LEU A 173 -15.79 7.70 -4.93
CA LEU A 173 -17.15 7.77 -5.42
C LEU A 173 -18.12 8.20 -4.32
N GLY A 174 -17.71 8.18 -3.06
CA GLY A 174 -18.44 8.73 -1.92
C GLY A 174 -18.95 7.64 -0.96
N THR A 175 -19.65 8.09 0.08
CA THR A 175 -20.20 7.21 1.12
C THR A 175 -21.37 6.37 0.65
N ASP A 176 -21.96 6.72 -0.50
CA ASP A 176 -23.04 5.96 -1.09
C ASP A 176 -22.58 4.59 -1.62
N PHE A 177 -21.28 4.31 -1.61
CA PHE A 177 -20.65 3.14 -2.20
C PHE A 177 -20.07 2.26 -1.08
N VAL A 178 -20.61 1.04 -0.92
CA VAL A 178 -20.19 0.11 0.14
C VAL A 178 -19.14 -0.86 -0.37
N LYS A 179 -19.38 -1.46 -1.53
CA LYS A 179 -18.56 -2.56 -2.04
C LYS A 179 -18.60 -2.63 -3.56
N VAL A 180 -17.44 -2.76 -4.18
CA VAL A 180 -17.31 -3.17 -5.59
C VAL A 180 -17.50 -4.69 -5.66
N LEU A 181 -18.33 -5.15 -6.59
CA LEU A 181 -18.57 -6.57 -6.81
C LEU A 181 -17.58 -7.14 -7.83
N ASP A 182 -17.24 -8.42 -7.66
CA ASP A 182 -16.37 -9.12 -8.63
C ASP A 182 -17.08 -9.35 -9.97
N GLU A 183 -18.42 -9.38 -9.96
CA GLU A 183 -19.25 -9.50 -11.16
C GLU A 183 -19.36 -8.16 -11.89
N ARG A 184 -19.21 -8.22 -13.22
CA ARG A 184 -19.36 -7.09 -14.15
C ARG A 184 -20.36 -7.37 -15.27
N THR A 185 -20.68 -8.64 -15.46
CA THR A 185 -21.54 -9.13 -16.52
C THR A 185 -22.99 -9.04 -16.08
N ILE A 186 -23.71 -8.08 -16.65
CA ILE A 186 -25.15 -7.93 -16.44
C ILE A 186 -25.84 -9.07 -17.18
N ASP A 187 -25.58 -9.19 -18.48
CA ASP A 187 -26.04 -10.26 -19.34
C ASP A 187 -24.97 -10.69 -20.37
N THR A 188 -25.34 -11.51 -21.35
CA THR A 188 -24.39 -12.01 -22.35
C THR A 188 -23.76 -10.94 -23.25
N ALA A 189 -24.35 -9.76 -23.35
CA ALA A 189 -23.93 -8.68 -24.25
C ALA A 189 -23.47 -7.42 -23.52
N ASN A 190 -23.84 -7.25 -22.25
CA ASN A 190 -23.64 -6.03 -21.48
C ASN A 190 -22.70 -6.30 -20.29
N ILE A 191 -21.51 -5.71 -20.39
CA ILE A 191 -20.47 -5.77 -19.36
C ILE A 191 -20.19 -4.32 -18.94
N SER A 192 -20.56 -3.99 -17.71
CA SER A 192 -20.26 -2.68 -17.11
C SER A 192 -18.84 -2.63 -16.59
N ASP A 193 -18.28 -1.44 -16.38
CA ASP A 193 -17.00 -1.31 -15.71
C ASP A 193 -17.06 -1.82 -14.26
N PHE A 194 -18.09 -1.40 -13.51
CA PHE A 194 -18.38 -1.91 -12.18
C PHE A 194 -19.86 -2.15 -11.93
N LEU A 195 -20.13 -3.26 -11.24
CA LEU A 195 -21.31 -3.39 -10.40
C LEU A 195 -20.90 -3.20 -8.95
N MET A 196 -21.79 -2.62 -8.16
CA MET A 196 -21.49 -2.24 -6.79
C MET A 196 -22.72 -2.31 -5.91
N GLN A 197 -22.49 -2.50 -4.63
CA GLN A 197 -23.50 -2.33 -3.61
C GLN A 197 -23.46 -0.89 -3.09
N SER A 198 -24.57 -0.19 -3.22
CA SER A 198 -24.80 1.12 -2.62
C SER A 198 -25.05 1.03 -1.11
N TYR A 199 -25.03 2.16 -0.41
CA TYR A 199 -25.25 2.25 1.05
C TYR A 199 -26.64 1.77 1.49
N ASP A 200 -27.66 1.94 0.63
CA ASP A 200 -29.02 1.44 0.85
C ASP A 200 -29.16 -0.06 0.51
N GLY A 201 -28.05 -0.69 0.11
CA GLY A 201 -27.92 -2.13 -0.09
C GLY A 201 -28.33 -2.62 -1.48
N PHE A 202 -28.57 -1.70 -2.42
CA PHE A 202 -28.98 -2.02 -3.79
C PHE A 202 -27.80 -2.10 -4.76
N LEU A 203 -28.05 -2.71 -5.92
CA LEU A 203 -27.08 -2.82 -6.99
C LEU A 203 -27.08 -1.52 -7.81
N ASP A 204 -25.94 -0.84 -7.83
CA ASP A 204 -25.67 0.31 -8.68
C ASP A 204 -24.56 -0.04 -9.70
N ILE A 205 -24.41 0.82 -10.71
CA ILE A 205 -23.52 0.67 -11.85
C ILE A 205 -22.56 1.86 -11.86
N VAL A 206 -21.30 1.62 -12.19
CA VAL A 206 -20.40 2.68 -12.66
C VAL A 206 -19.92 2.36 -14.06
N GLU A 207 -19.97 3.39 -14.91
CA GLU A 207 -19.43 3.39 -16.24
C GLU A 207 -18.39 4.51 -16.35
N ILE A 208 -17.22 4.19 -16.88
CA ILE A 208 -16.09 5.09 -17.06
C ILE A 208 -15.86 5.28 -18.55
N LYS A 209 -15.68 6.53 -18.95
CA LYS A 209 -15.18 6.89 -20.27
C LYS A 209 -14.00 7.82 -20.08
N ARG A 210 -12.82 7.32 -20.45
CA ARG A 210 -11.53 7.95 -20.14
C ARG A 210 -11.49 9.45 -20.49
N PRO A 211 -10.73 10.27 -19.73
CA PRO A 211 -10.75 11.73 -19.87
C PRO A 211 -10.10 12.21 -21.17
N GLU A 212 -9.10 11.47 -21.64
CA GLU A 212 -8.33 11.74 -22.85
C GLU A 212 -8.74 10.80 -24.00
N GLY A 213 -8.48 11.19 -25.25
CA GLY A 213 -8.82 10.37 -26.42
C GLY A 213 -9.83 10.97 -27.38
N GLY A 214 -10.04 12.29 -27.31
CA GLY A 214 -10.88 13.03 -28.26
C GLY A 214 -12.38 13.03 -27.95
N LEU A 215 -12.79 12.44 -26.83
CA LEU A 215 -14.16 12.51 -26.33
C LEU A 215 -14.49 13.94 -25.91
N LYS A 216 -15.54 14.51 -26.50
CA LYS A 216 -16.00 15.85 -26.16
C LYS A 216 -17.21 15.79 -25.22
N PHE A 217 -17.27 16.73 -24.29
CA PHE A 217 -18.43 16.90 -23.42
C PHE A 217 -19.50 17.79 -24.08
N TRP A 218 -19.09 18.99 -24.50
CA TRP A 218 -19.95 19.98 -25.14
C TRP A 218 -19.69 20.06 -26.65
N GLN A 219 -20.72 20.43 -27.41
CA GLN A 219 -20.54 20.87 -28.79
C GLN A 219 -19.74 22.18 -28.84
N ALA A 220 -19.03 22.40 -29.95
CA ALA A 220 -18.22 23.61 -30.15
C ALA A 220 -19.09 24.87 -30.37
N SER A 221 -20.28 24.70 -30.96
CA SER A 221 -21.24 25.77 -31.19
C SER A 221 -22.39 25.69 -30.19
N LEU A 222 -22.88 26.86 -29.77
CA LEU A 222 -24.12 26.97 -29.01
C LEU A 222 -25.33 26.80 -29.94
N ASP A 223 -26.44 26.33 -29.37
CA ASP A 223 -27.74 26.33 -30.02
C ASP A 223 -28.72 27.22 -29.25
N HIS A 224 -29.19 28.29 -29.89
CA HIS A 224 -30.03 29.32 -29.26
C HIS A 224 -29.44 29.87 -27.94
N GLY A 225 -28.11 29.97 -27.86
CA GLY A 225 -27.40 30.44 -26.66
C GLY A 225 -27.15 29.36 -25.59
N ASN A 226 -27.54 28.10 -25.83
CA ASN A 226 -27.40 27.00 -24.87
C ASN A 226 -26.21 26.10 -25.22
N HIS A 227 -25.53 25.61 -24.18
CA HIS A 227 -24.55 24.54 -24.32
C HIS A 227 -25.25 23.20 -24.55
N ILE A 228 -24.90 22.55 -25.65
CA ILE A 228 -25.50 21.27 -26.06
C ILE A 228 -24.48 20.14 -25.84
N PRO A 229 -24.88 19.01 -25.22
CA PRO A 229 -24.03 17.83 -25.13
C PRO A 229 -23.52 17.39 -26.50
N HIS A 230 -22.24 17.03 -26.58
CA HIS A 230 -21.67 16.43 -27.77
C HIS A 230 -22.23 15.02 -27.99
N SER A 231 -22.25 14.54 -29.23
CA SER A 231 -22.73 13.19 -29.57
C SER A 231 -21.98 12.07 -28.82
N ASP A 232 -20.73 12.32 -28.42
CA ASP A 232 -19.93 11.33 -27.68
C ASP A 232 -20.46 11.13 -26.26
N LEU A 233 -20.83 12.23 -25.58
CA LEU A 233 -21.49 12.16 -24.28
C LEU A 233 -22.87 11.48 -24.41
N ILE A 234 -23.63 11.79 -25.45
CA ILE A 234 -24.92 11.15 -25.70
C ILE A 234 -24.78 9.62 -25.88
N LYS A 235 -23.74 9.15 -26.57
CA LYS A 235 -23.46 7.71 -26.70
C LYS A 235 -23.18 7.07 -25.33
N ALA A 236 -22.37 7.71 -24.50
CA ALA A 236 -22.06 7.22 -23.15
C ALA A 236 -23.31 7.19 -22.24
N ILE A 237 -24.14 8.24 -22.29
CA ILE A 237 -25.43 8.28 -21.59
C ILE A 237 -26.36 7.16 -22.05
N THR A 238 -26.40 6.91 -23.37
CA THR A 238 -27.21 5.83 -23.95
C THR A 238 -26.74 4.48 -23.45
N GLN A 239 -25.42 4.24 -23.42
CA GLN A 239 -24.84 3.01 -22.89
C GLN A 239 -25.18 2.81 -21.41
N ALA A 240 -24.98 3.84 -20.57
CA ALA A 240 -25.35 3.80 -19.16
C ALA A 240 -26.85 3.49 -18.94
N SER A 241 -27.71 4.08 -19.78
CA SER A 241 -29.16 3.84 -19.72
C SER A 241 -29.53 2.40 -20.11
N ILE A 242 -28.83 1.80 -21.09
CA ILE A 242 -28.99 0.38 -21.43
C ILE A 242 -28.59 -0.47 -20.24
N TYR A 243 -27.46 -0.23 -19.60
CA TYR A 243 -27.03 -1.03 -18.45
C TYR A 243 -28.02 -0.98 -17.29
N ILE A 244 -28.58 0.19 -16.97
CA ILE A 244 -29.66 0.32 -15.99
C ILE A 244 -30.84 -0.58 -16.36
N HIS A 245 -31.32 -0.48 -17.61
CA HIS A 245 -32.45 -1.26 -18.10
C HIS A 245 -32.20 -2.78 -18.02
N GLU A 246 -31.01 -3.22 -18.40
CA GLU A 246 -30.63 -4.63 -18.41
C GLU A 246 -30.50 -5.18 -16.99
N VAL A 247 -29.96 -4.41 -16.04
CA VAL A 247 -29.97 -4.76 -14.62
C VAL A 247 -31.39 -4.86 -14.07
N GLU A 248 -32.27 -3.91 -14.43
CA GLU A 248 -33.69 -3.97 -14.06
C GLU A 248 -34.37 -5.23 -14.61
N ARG A 249 -34.07 -5.61 -15.85
CA ARG A 249 -34.62 -6.83 -16.47
C ARG A 249 -34.15 -8.11 -15.77
N GLU A 250 -32.91 -8.13 -15.33
CA GLU A 250 -32.34 -9.27 -14.58
C GLU A 250 -32.72 -9.27 -13.10
N ALA A 251 -33.49 -8.30 -12.61
CA ALA A 251 -33.75 -8.14 -11.18
C ALA A 251 -34.45 -9.34 -10.51
N ASP A 252 -35.32 -10.02 -11.26
CA ASP A 252 -36.04 -11.22 -10.79
C ASP A 252 -35.29 -12.54 -11.06
N SER A 253 -34.10 -12.46 -11.67
CA SER A 253 -33.27 -13.61 -12.00
C SER A 253 -32.54 -14.12 -10.76
N HIS A 254 -32.97 -15.27 -10.24
CA HIS A 254 -32.28 -15.90 -9.11
C HIS A 254 -30.80 -16.22 -9.42
N LYS A 255 -30.49 -16.51 -10.68
CA LYS A 255 -29.10 -16.71 -11.12
C LYS A 255 -28.31 -15.41 -11.01
N PHE A 256 -28.84 -14.30 -11.53
CA PHE A 256 -28.16 -13.01 -11.44
C PHE A 256 -27.95 -12.59 -9.98
N PHE A 257 -28.99 -12.72 -9.14
CA PHE A 257 -28.93 -12.47 -7.71
C PHE A 257 -27.78 -13.22 -7.02
N GLN A 258 -27.58 -14.50 -7.36
CA GLN A 258 -26.45 -15.27 -6.83
C GLN A 258 -25.10 -14.77 -7.36
N ARG A 259 -24.99 -14.42 -8.66
CA ARG A 259 -23.74 -13.91 -9.26
C ARG A 259 -23.29 -12.60 -8.62
N VAL A 260 -24.24 -11.71 -8.31
CA VAL A 260 -23.97 -10.43 -7.61
C VAL A 260 -23.87 -10.59 -6.08
N GLY A 261 -23.69 -11.81 -5.57
CA GLY A 261 -23.45 -12.04 -4.14
C GLY A 261 -24.65 -11.78 -3.23
N GLY A 262 -25.87 -11.88 -3.76
CA GLY A 262 -27.10 -11.65 -3.01
C GLY A 262 -27.48 -10.16 -2.82
N VAL A 263 -26.85 -9.26 -3.59
CA VAL A 263 -27.22 -7.84 -3.63
C VAL A 263 -28.55 -7.69 -4.37
N ARG A 264 -29.48 -6.93 -3.79
CA ARG A 264 -30.80 -6.72 -4.38
C ARG A 264 -30.73 -5.64 -5.47
N THR A 265 -31.49 -5.86 -6.52
CA THR A 265 -31.60 -4.96 -7.67
C THR A 265 -32.96 -4.25 -7.61
N ILE A 266 -33.01 -3.09 -6.94
CA ILE A 266 -34.22 -2.27 -6.88
C ILE A 266 -33.86 -0.87 -7.36
N LYS A 267 -34.38 -0.46 -8.52
CA LYS A 267 -34.11 0.84 -9.16
C LYS A 267 -32.61 1.15 -9.25
N PRO A 268 -31.83 0.33 -9.98
CA PRO A 268 -30.40 0.54 -10.13
C PRO A 268 -30.11 1.94 -10.67
N ARG A 269 -29.04 2.55 -10.16
CA ARG A 269 -28.54 3.82 -10.65
C ARG A 269 -27.21 3.60 -11.37
N CYS A 270 -26.90 4.49 -12.30
CA CYS A 270 -25.57 4.52 -12.92
C CYS A 270 -24.86 5.82 -12.58
N THR A 271 -23.60 5.74 -12.15
CA THR A 271 -22.69 6.88 -12.14
C THR A 271 -21.78 6.79 -13.35
N LEU A 272 -21.95 7.72 -14.30
CA LEU A 272 -21.14 7.84 -15.50
C LEU A 272 -20.00 8.84 -15.25
N ILE A 273 -18.77 8.35 -15.23
CA ILE A 273 -17.55 9.18 -15.11
C ILE A 273 -17.02 9.46 -16.50
N TYR A 274 -17.10 10.72 -16.94
CA TYR A 274 -16.86 11.10 -18.33
C TYR A 274 -16.10 12.43 -18.43
N GLY A 275 -14.95 12.41 -19.12
CA GLY A 275 -14.26 13.62 -19.56
C GLY A 275 -13.70 14.51 -18.43
N ARG A 276 -13.17 15.66 -18.84
CA ARG A 276 -12.64 16.72 -17.96
C ARG A 276 -13.56 17.95 -17.98
N SER A 277 -13.55 18.68 -16.88
CA SER A 277 -14.25 19.96 -16.68
C SER A 277 -13.34 21.07 -16.18
N GLY A 278 -12.03 20.84 -16.09
CA GLY A 278 -11.05 21.84 -15.62
C GLY A 278 -10.98 23.11 -16.48
N ASP A 279 -11.42 23.05 -17.73
CA ASP A 279 -11.44 24.15 -18.70
C ASP A 279 -12.84 24.78 -18.88
N TRP A 280 -13.85 24.35 -18.12
CA TRP A 280 -15.21 24.82 -18.30
C TRP A 280 -15.43 26.24 -17.79
N THR A 281 -16.20 27.02 -18.55
CA THR A 281 -16.69 28.32 -18.10
C THR A 281 -17.81 28.18 -17.08
N THR A 282 -18.15 29.27 -16.38
CA THR A 282 -19.28 29.31 -15.43
C THR A 282 -20.60 28.91 -16.10
N GLU A 283 -20.82 29.31 -17.36
CA GLU A 283 -22.01 28.97 -18.13
C GLU A 283 -22.07 27.47 -18.45
N GLN A 284 -20.92 26.84 -18.76
CA GLN A 284 -20.85 25.40 -18.97
C GLN A 284 -21.09 24.61 -17.69
N GLN A 285 -20.58 25.10 -16.55
CA GLN A 285 -20.85 24.51 -15.24
C GLN A 285 -22.34 24.60 -14.88
N GLU A 286 -23.00 25.73 -15.16
CA GLU A 286 -24.44 25.88 -14.94
C GLU A 286 -25.25 24.97 -15.88
N ALA A 287 -24.89 24.91 -17.17
CA ALA A 287 -25.53 24.02 -18.13
C ALA A 287 -25.37 22.54 -17.73
N PHE A 288 -24.19 22.15 -17.23
CA PHE A 288 -23.96 20.82 -16.67
C PHE A 288 -24.88 20.53 -15.49
N ARG A 289 -25.03 21.47 -14.55
CA ARG A 289 -25.91 21.30 -13.39
C ARG A 289 -27.35 21.04 -13.82
N ILE A 290 -27.87 21.81 -14.78
CA ILE A 290 -29.21 21.64 -15.32
C ILE A 290 -29.35 20.27 -16.00
N LEU A 291 -28.40 19.92 -16.87
CA LEU A 291 -28.37 18.62 -17.55
C LEU A 291 -28.38 17.46 -16.54
N ASN A 292 -27.47 17.50 -15.56
CA ASN A 292 -27.33 16.42 -14.60
C ASN A 292 -28.56 16.29 -13.69
N SER A 293 -29.21 17.41 -13.34
CA SER A 293 -30.46 17.42 -12.55
C SER A 293 -31.67 16.82 -13.27
N SER A 294 -31.61 16.69 -14.60
CA SER A 294 -32.70 16.12 -15.40
C SER A 294 -32.77 14.59 -15.33
N TYR A 295 -31.70 13.94 -14.85
CA TYR A 295 -31.65 12.49 -14.71
C TYR A 295 -32.08 12.04 -13.31
N HIS A 296 -32.82 10.93 -13.25
CA HIS A 296 -33.33 10.38 -11.99
C HIS A 296 -32.53 9.16 -11.50
N ASN A 297 -32.03 8.33 -12.43
CA ASN A 297 -31.28 7.10 -12.18
C ASN A 297 -29.89 7.12 -12.84
N LEU A 298 -29.48 8.25 -13.41
CA LEU A 298 -28.14 8.47 -13.95
C LEU A 298 -27.54 9.69 -13.26
N THR A 299 -26.28 9.59 -12.87
CA THR A 299 -25.48 10.73 -12.41
C THR A 299 -24.25 10.82 -13.27
N ILE A 300 -24.03 11.96 -13.91
CA ILE A 300 -22.81 12.23 -14.67
C ILE A 300 -21.82 12.92 -13.73
N MET A 301 -20.56 12.51 -13.78
CA MET A 301 -19.42 13.15 -13.12
C MET A 301 -18.27 13.26 -14.11
N THR A 302 -17.43 14.28 -13.95
CA THR A 302 -16.15 14.36 -14.66
C THR A 302 -15.05 13.85 -13.73
N PHE A 303 -13.87 13.56 -14.27
CA PHE A 303 -12.72 13.18 -13.44
C PHE A 303 -12.34 14.30 -12.46
N ASP A 304 -12.54 15.58 -12.84
CA ASP A 304 -12.34 16.71 -11.95
C ASP A 304 -13.38 16.77 -10.82
N HIS A 305 -14.66 16.42 -11.09
CA HIS A 305 -15.67 16.30 -10.04
C HIS A 305 -15.33 15.17 -9.03
N VAL A 306 -14.79 14.05 -9.51
CA VAL A 306 -14.35 12.94 -8.66
C VAL A 306 -13.21 13.37 -7.74
N ILE A 307 -12.17 14.01 -8.27
CA ILE A 307 -11.01 14.41 -7.45
C ILE A 307 -11.38 15.49 -6.44
N GLU A 308 -12.25 16.45 -6.81
CA GLU A 308 -12.75 17.44 -5.86
C GLU A 308 -13.61 16.81 -4.75
N ARG A 309 -14.40 15.78 -5.07
CA ARG A 309 -15.09 14.98 -4.04
C ARG A 309 -14.08 14.28 -3.12
N ALA A 310 -13.05 13.64 -3.67
CA ALA A 310 -12.03 12.94 -2.91
C ALA A 310 -11.27 13.88 -1.94
N LYS A 311 -10.88 15.07 -2.41
CA LYS A 311 -10.23 16.10 -1.60
C LYS A 311 -11.10 16.54 -0.43
N ARG A 312 -12.40 16.79 -0.67
CA ARG A 312 -13.37 17.14 0.39
C ARG A 312 -13.53 16.03 1.43
N ILE A 313 -13.55 14.76 1.02
CA ILE A 313 -13.59 13.61 1.94
C ILE A 313 -12.37 13.60 2.87
N LEU A 314 -11.20 14.06 2.40
CA LEU A 314 -9.98 14.19 3.21
C LEU A 314 -9.87 15.50 3.98
N GLY A 315 -10.81 16.45 3.81
CA GLY A 315 -10.66 17.78 4.36
C GLY A 315 -9.50 18.58 3.75
N GLN A 316 -9.00 18.15 2.58
CA GLN A 316 -8.10 18.94 1.76
C GLN A 316 -8.97 19.95 0.99
N ASN A 317 -8.90 21.23 1.34
CA ASN A 317 -9.72 22.33 0.81
C ASN A 317 -11.17 22.39 1.33
N CYS A 318 -11.32 23.05 2.49
CA CYS A 318 -12.45 23.93 2.77
C CYS A 318 -11.96 25.38 2.64
#